data_AF-A0A0A9YTU1-F1
#
_entry.id   AF-A0A0A9YTU1-F1
#
_cell.length_a   1.000
_cell.length_b   1.000
_cell.length_c   1.000
_cell.angle_alpha   90.00
_cell.angle_beta   90.00
_cell.angle_gamma   90.00
#
_symmetry.space_group_name_H-M   'P 1'
#
loop_
_entity.id
_entity.type
_entity.pdbx_description
1 polymer ?
#
loop_
_entity_poly.entity_id
_entity_poly.type
_entity_poly.pdbx_seq_one_letter_code
_entity_poly.pdbx_strand_id
1 'polypeptide(L)'
;MDGFRSGVQTDVIATDFAKAFDKLSHRHLLSLLESLGIHGSFLAWLRSYLVGRQLVVRVKGALSSSFLASSGIPQGSHLGPLCFLIMINSVVNQTIADGIRCLLFADDLKLFVHSNSPLDCESLQASIYRLEDWCTANHLFLNASKCSVVTFHRLSKPIVYNYTLCGSPLRRSDGLVDLGVFCDERLSFSSHIEALASRAMRTLGFLKRNTREFSSVDAILTIYKALVLPTLDYASTIWSPSYGIHKYRLERVQKKFLRYIAYKMGIAYENVDFESLQRRCGLTTLERRRCLNDLVLLYKIVNDVMHCPPLLSRIDFLVPRVASRSPLLFSVPFAATNYDRNRPLARLPRSANLFLTFYPQFDFFFSPLSSLKSLFSNSHVSFQ
;
A
#
# COMPACT_ATOMS: atom_id res chain seq x y z
N MET A 1 9.52 4.11 9.16
CA MET A 1 10.05 5.46 8.83
C MET A 1 10.29 6.30 10.07
N ASP A 2 9.31 6.41 10.99
CA ASP A 2 9.50 7.20 12.23
C ASP A 2 10.67 6.71 13.08
N GLY A 3 10.86 5.39 13.22
CA GLY A 3 12.04 4.83 13.89
C GLY A 3 13.38 5.34 13.32
N PHE A 4 13.48 5.53 12.00
CA PHE A 4 14.72 6.05 11.40
C PHE A 4 14.98 7.50 11.78
N ARG A 5 13.93 8.32 11.92
CA ARG A 5 14.06 9.72 12.38
C ARG A 5 14.52 9.79 13.83
N SER A 6 14.05 8.86 14.65
CA SER A 6 14.46 8.74 16.04
C SER A 6 15.84 8.09 16.19
N GLY A 7 16.47 7.62 15.10
CA GLY A 7 17.76 6.95 15.15
C GLY A 7 17.71 5.54 15.74
N VAL A 8 16.58 4.84 15.59
CA VAL A 8 16.31 3.55 16.23
C VAL A 8 15.93 2.50 15.19
N GLN A 9 16.10 1.21 15.50
CA GLN A 9 15.61 0.14 14.62
C GLN A 9 14.11 -0.10 14.82
N THR A 10 13.48 -0.78 13.89
CA THR A 10 12.09 -1.23 14.02
C THR A 10 12.01 -2.69 13.64
N ASP A 11 11.74 -3.53 14.62
CA ASP A 11 11.48 -4.95 14.38
C ASP A 11 10.00 -5.11 14.02
N VAL A 12 9.73 -5.79 12.92
CA VAL A 12 8.38 -6.08 12.42
C VAL A 12 8.23 -7.58 12.29
N ILE A 13 7.26 -8.14 13.02
CA ILE A 13 6.79 -9.51 12.87
C ILE A 13 5.70 -9.52 11.81
N ALA A 14 6.02 -10.06 10.64
CA ALA A 14 5.05 -10.29 9.58
C ALA A 14 4.42 -11.67 9.78
N THR A 15 3.10 -11.70 9.92
CA THR A 15 2.35 -12.93 10.16
C THR A 15 1.53 -13.34 8.93
N ASP A 16 1.24 -14.64 8.80
CA ASP A 16 0.41 -15.21 7.73
C ASP A 16 -0.55 -16.22 8.37
N PHE A 17 -1.86 -16.00 8.28
CA PHE A 17 -2.86 -16.93 8.82
C PHE A 17 -3.09 -18.11 7.88
N ALA A 18 -3.11 -19.31 8.44
CA ALA A 18 -3.33 -20.53 7.67
C ALA A 18 -4.82 -20.68 7.29
N LYS A 19 -5.18 -20.31 6.06
CA LYS A 19 -6.55 -20.40 5.52
C LYS A 19 -7.57 -19.61 6.37
N ALA A 20 -7.31 -18.31 6.54
CA ALA A 20 -8.02 -17.46 7.48
C ALA A 20 -9.56 -17.50 7.34
N PHE A 21 -10.07 -17.42 6.11
CA PHE A 21 -11.52 -17.48 5.84
C PHE A 21 -12.12 -18.86 6.09
N ASP A 22 -11.38 -19.95 5.84
CA ASP A 22 -11.92 -21.32 5.90
C ASP A 22 -11.94 -21.86 7.34
N LYS A 23 -11.09 -21.33 8.22
CA LYS A 23 -10.93 -21.82 9.60
C LYS A 23 -11.72 -21.05 10.66
N LEU A 24 -12.37 -19.95 10.28
CA LEU A 24 -13.06 -19.10 11.24
C LEU A 24 -14.15 -19.86 12.02
N SER A 25 -14.07 -19.85 13.34
CA SER A 25 -15.01 -20.58 14.19
C SER A 25 -16.38 -19.89 14.25
N HIS A 26 -17.44 -20.57 13.81
CA HIS A 26 -18.81 -20.02 13.86
C HIS A 26 -19.26 -19.70 15.28
N ARG A 27 -18.92 -20.56 16.25
CA ARG A 27 -19.29 -20.39 17.66
C ARG A 27 -18.68 -19.10 18.23
N HIS A 28 -17.38 -18.89 18.02
CA HIS A 28 -16.69 -17.70 18.52
C HIS A 28 -17.20 -16.43 17.86
N LEU A 29 -17.41 -16.44 16.54
CA LEU A 29 -17.97 -15.30 15.83
C LEU A 29 -19.37 -14.93 16.35
N LEU A 30 -20.25 -15.91 16.56
CA LEU A 30 -21.59 -15.65 17.10
C LEU A 30 -21.54 -15.09 18.52
N SER A 31 -20.64 -15.61 19.37
CA SER A 31 -20.44 -15.08 20.72
C SER A 31 -19.89 -13.65 20.71
N LEU A 32 -18.99 -13.34 19.78
CA LEU A 32 -18.44 -12.00 19.61
C LEU A 32 -19.51 -11.01 19.12
N LEU A 33 -20.30 -11.40 18.11
CA LEU A 33 -21.43 -10.60 17.64
C LEU A 33 -22.41 -10.28 18.79
N GLU A 34 -22.73 -11.28 19.60
CA GLU A 34 -23.56 -11.11 20.78
C GLU A 34 -22.94 -10.13 21.79
N SER A 35 -21.64 -10.24 22.07
CA SER A 35 -20.93 -9.31 22.97
C SER A 35 -20.86 -7.87 22.45
N LEU A 36 -20.99 -7.68 21.13
CA LEU A 36 -21.06 -6.36 20.48
C LEU A 36 -22.48 -5.77 20.52
N GLY A 37 -23.45 -6.43 21.17
CA GLY A 37 -24.83 -5.97 21.28
C GLY A 37 -25.76 -6.48 20.17
N ILE A 38 -25.31 -7.42 19.33
CA ILE A 38 -26.15 -7.99 18.27
C ILE A 38 -26.94 -9.17 18.84
N HIS A 39 -28.26 -9.01 18.96
CA HIS A 39 -29.14 -9.99 19.62
C HIS A 39 -30.38 -10.33 18.78
N GLY A 40 -31.21 -11.23 19.32
CA GLY A 40 -32.55 -11.53 18.81
C GLY A 40 -32.55 -12.11 17.39
N SER A 41 -33.56 -11.71 16.60
CA SER A 41 -33.79 -12.22 15.24
C SER A 41 -32.61 -11.99 14.30
N PHE A 42 -31.86 -10.89 14.48
CA PHE A 42 -30.72 -10.60 13.62
C PHE A 42 -29.55 -11.54 13.90
N LEU A 43 -29.24 -11.82 15.17
CA LEU A 43 -28.24 -12.84 15.53
C LEU A 43 -28.66 -14.24 15.09
N ALA A 44 -29.95 -14.58 15.22
CA ALA A 44 -30.49 -15.85 14.72
C ALA A 44 -30.34 -15.99 13.20
N TRP A 45 -30.57 -14.90 12.45
CA TRP A 45 -30.36 -14.86 11.01
C TRP A 45 -28.88 -15.06 10.65
N LEU A 46 -27.94 -14.38 11.32
CA LEU A 46 -26.51 -14.59 11.13
C LEU A 46 -26.07 -16.02 11.48
N ARG A 47 -26.66 -16.62 12.52
CA ARG A 47 -26.44 -18.04 12.86
C ARG A 47 -26.89 -18.95 11.72
N SER A 48 -28.07 -18.72 11.16
CA SER A 48 -28.59 -19.50 10.02
C SER A 48 -27.73 -19.35 8.76
N TYR A 49 -27.10 -18.18 8.58
CA TYR A 49 -26.19 -17.91 7.49
C TYR A 49 -24.86 -18.70 7.61
N LEU A 50 -24.34 -18.85 8.83
CA LEU A 50 -23.05 -19.51 9.09
C LEU A 50 -23.17 -21.03 9.26
N VAL A 51 -24.12 -21.48 10.09
CA VAL A 51 -24.19 -22.84 10.61
C VAL A 51 -25.08 -23.73 9.76
N GLY A 52 -24.77 -25.03 9.67
CA GLY A 52 -25.64 -26.00 8.99
C GLY A 52 -25.53 -25.98 7.46
N ARG A 53 -24.55 -25.25 6.92
CA ARG A 53 -24.35 -25.14 5.48
C ARG A 53 -23.78 -26.42 4.88
N GLN A 54 -24.52 -27.01 3.95
CA GLN A 54 -24.01 -28.07 3.09
C GLN A 54 -23.42 -27.47 1.82
N LEU A 55 -22.23 -27.94 1.45
CA LEU A 55 -21.48 -27.52 0.28
C LEU A 55 -21.27 -28.70 -0.66
N VAL A 56 -21.20 -28.42 -1.96
CA VAL A 56 -20.83 -29.36 -3.02
C VAL A 56 -19.82 -28.68 -3.95
N VAL A 57 -18.90 -29.45 -4.50
CA VAL A 57 -17.92 -28.97 -5.49
C VAL A 57 -18.39 -29.38 -6.88
N ARG A 58 -18.46 -28.43 -7.81
CA ARG A 58 -18.79 -28.69 -9.22
C ARG A 58 -17.55 -28.60 -10.09
N VAL A 59 -17.21 -29.68 -10.79
CA VAL A 59 -16.11 -29.69 -11.77
C VAL A 59 -16.62 -30.23 -13.10
N LYS A 60 -16.55 -29.41 -14.16
CA LYS A 60 -16.98 -29.78 -15.53
C LYS A 60 -18.38 -30.45 -15.59
N GLY A 61 -19.32 -29.95 -14.78
CA GLY A 61 -20.69 -30.47 -14.73
C GLY A 61 -20.94 -31.62 -13.75
N ALA A 62 -19.90 -32.28 -13.23
CA ALA A 62 -20.02 -33.27 -12.17
C ALA A 62 -20.06 -32.61 -10.79
N LEU A 63 -20.85 -33.17 -9.87
CA LEU A 63 -20.96 -32.73 -8.47
C LEU A 63 -20.28 -33.73 -7.54
N SER A 64 -19.60 -33.23 -6.50
CA SER A 64 -19.17 -34.06 -5.38
C SER A 64 -20.36 -34.50 -4.52
N SER A 65 -20.12 -35.43 -3.59
CA SER A 65 -20.99 -35.58 -2.44
C SER A 65 -21.09 -34.27 -1.64
N SER A 66 -22.21 -34.07 -0.97
CA SER A 66 -22.38 -32.94 -0.05
C SER A 66 -21.52 -33.14 1.19
N PHE A 67 -20.96 -32.04 1.70
CA PHE A 67 -20.28 -32.02 2.99
C PHE A 67 -20.77 -30.84 3.82
N LEU A 68 -20.74 -31.00 5.15
CA LEU A 68 -21.12 -29.95 6.07
C LEU A 68 -19.92 -29.02 6.33
N ALA A 69 -20.11 -27.72 6.17
CA ALA A 69 -19.12 -26.72 6.56
C ALA A 69 -19.25 -26.43 8.07
N SER A 70 -18.35 -27.00 8.87
CA SER A 70 -18.31 -26.80 10.33
C SER A 70 -17.54 -25.56 10.78
N SER A 71 -16.82 -24.91 9.87
CA SER A 71 -16.09 -23.66 10.09
C SER A 71 -16.01 -22.84 8.81
N GLY A 72 -15.52 -21.62 8.96
CA GLY A 72 -15.20 -20.71 7.88
C GLY A 72 -16.41 -19.92 7.37
N ILE A 73 -16.14 -18.93 6.53
CA ILE A 73 -17.17 -18.11 5.93
C ILE A 73 -17.08 -18.27 4.40
N PRO A 74 -18.20 -18.38 3.67
CA PRO A 74 -18.15 -18.59 2.23
C PRO A 74 -17.36 -17.48 1.51
N GLN A 75 -16.28 -17.87 0.83
CA GLN A 75 -15.51 -16.94 0.01
C GLN A 75 -16.38 -16.39 -1.13
N GLY A 76 -16.28 -15.09 -1.40
CA GLY A 76 -17.12 -14.40 -2.39
C GLY A 76 -18.52 -14.01 -1.88
N SER A 77 -18.86 -14.30 -0.62
CA SER A 77 -20.09 -13.81 -0.02
C SER A 77 -20.00 -12.33 0.39
N HIS A 78 -21.14 -11.64 0.41
CA HIS A 78 -21.20 -10.23 0.81
C HIS A 78 -20.87 -10.01 2.29
N LEU A 79 -21.31 -10.91 3.18
CA LEU A 79 -21.10 -10.79 4.62
C LEU A 79 -19.78 -11.41 5.10
N GLY A 80 -19.11 -12.20 4.26
CA GLY A 80 -17.86 -12.87 4.62
C GLY A 80 -16.78 -11.91 5.09
N PRO A 81 -16.44 -10.87 4.30
CA PRO A 81 -15.44 -9.88 4.71
C PRO A 81 -15.80 -9.17 6.02
N LEU A 82 -17.06 -8.78 6.22
CA LEU A 82 -17.48 -8.10 7.45
C LEU A 82 -17.35 -9.01 8.69
N CYS A 83 -17.83 -10.25 8.58
CA CYS A 83 -17.72 -11.24 9.65
C CYS A 83 -16.26 -11.54 10.00
N PHE A 84 -15.40 -11.63 8.98
CA PHE A 84 -13.96 -11.79 9.18
C PHE A 84 -13.35 -10.56 9.88
N LEU A 85 -13.67 -9.35 9.42
CA LEU A 85 -13.19 -8.09 10.02
C LEU A 85 -13.59 -7.96 11.49
N ILE A 86 -14.85 -8.28 11.84
CA ILE A 86 -15.31 -8.28 13.23
C ILE A 86 -14.45 -9.22 14.08
N MET A 87 -14.19 -10.43 13.57
CA MET A 87 -13.38 -11.41 14.29
C MET A 87 -11.93 -10.94 14.45
N ILE A 88 -11.25 -10.59 13.36
CA ILE A 88 -9.82 -10.28 13.42
C ILE A 88 -9.55 -8.99 14.19
N ASN A 89 -10.46 -8.01 14.19
CA ASN A 89 -10.28 -6.78 14.98
C ASN A 89 -10.26 -7.03 16.49
N SER A 90 -10.82 -8.14 16.99
CA SER A 90 -10.76 -8.46 18.42
C SER A 90 -9.33 -8.77 18.91
N VAL A 91 -8.42 -9.14 17.99
CA VAL A 91 -7.01 -9.44 18.30
C VAL A 91 -6.30 -8.24 18.90
N VAL A 92 -6.62 -7.03 18.42
CA VAL A 92 -5.92 -5.79 18.77
C VAL A 92 -6.06 -5.51 20.27
N ASN A 93 -7.29 -5.65 20.79
CA ASN A 93 -7.58 -5.33 22.18
C ASN A 93 -7.05 -6.40 23.16
N GLN A 94 -6.79 -7.62 22.70
CA GLN A 94 -6.48 -8.76 23.56
C GLN A 94 -5.00 -9.15 23.57
N THR A 95 -4.23 -8.74 22.55
CA THR A 95 -2.88 -9.30 22.32
C THR A 95 -1.73 -8.29 22.44
N ILE A 96 -2.00 -7.00 22.30
CA ILE A 96 -0.95 -5.99 22.13
C ILE A 96 -0.49 -5.47 23.50
N ALA A 97 0.79 -5.65 23.83
CA ALA A 97 1.40 -5.03 25.01
C ALA A 97 1.62 -3.52 24.82
N ASP A 98 1.77 -2.79 25.93
CA ASP A 98 2.17 -1.39 25.91
C ASP A 98 3.49 -1.21 25.14
N GLY A 99 3.55 -0.16 24.32
CA GLY A 99 4.71 0.14 23.47
C GLY A 99 4.76 -0.66 22.16
N ILE A 100 3.99 -1.75 22.04
CA ILE A 100 3.87 -2.53 20.80
C ILE A 100 2.76 -1.93 19.93
N ARG A 101 3.00 -1.91 18.62
CA ARG A 101 2.05 -1.43 17.64
C ARG A 101 1.61 -2.58 16.75
N CYS A 102 0.37 -2.53 16.28
CA CYS A 102 -0.19 -3.50 15.35
C CYS A 102 -0.70 -2.79 14.10
N LEU A 103 -0.38 -3.35 12.93
CA LEU A 103 -1.02 -3.01 11.67
C LEU A 103 -1.82 -4.23 11.22
N LEU A 104 -3.05 -3.98 10.79
CA LEU A 104 -3.96 -5.01 10.33
C LEU A 104 -4.61 -4.59 9.02
N PHE A 105 -4.55 -5.46 8.02
CA PHE A 105 -5.27 -5.28 6.76
C PHE A 105 -5.80 -6.63 6.29
N ALA A 106 -7.12 -6.82 6.38
CA ALA A 106 -7.71 -8.16 6.23
C ALA A 106 -6.96 -9.18 7.11
N ASP A 107 -6.40 -10.24 6.54
CA ASP A 107 -5.61 -11.25 7.24
C ASP A 107 -4.14 -10.89 7.44
N ASP A 108 -3.63 -9.82 6.81
CA ASP A 108 -2.26 -9.37 7.02
C ASP A 108 -2.13 -8.63 8.37
N LEU A 109 -1.66 -9.34 9.40
CA LEU A 109 -1.34 -8.79 10.71
C LEU A 109 0.18 -8.59 10.86
N LYS A 110 0.58 -7.43 11.39
CA LYS A 110 1.98 -7.09 11.66
C LYS A 110 2.11 -6.50 13.05
N LEU A 111 2.91 -7.13 13.91
CA LEU A 111 3.31 -6.56 15.19
C LEU A 111 4.66 -5.87 15.02
N PHE A 112 4.83 -4.69 15.60
CA PHE A 112 6.10 -4.00 15.50
C PHE A 112 6.40 -3.11 16.71
N VAL A 113 7.69 -2.92 16.95
CA VAL A 113 8.20 -2.04 18.01
C VAL A 113 9.36 -1.21 17.48
N HIS A 114 9.49 0.00 18.00
CA HIS A 114 10.71 0.78 17.83
C HIS A 114 11.70 0.33 18.91
N SER A 115 12.73 -0.41 18.53
CA SER A 115 13.65 -1.02 19.50
C SER A 115 14.87 -0.13 19.72
N ASN A 116 15.10 0.24 20.98
CA ASN A 116 16.34 0.87 21.46
C ASN A 116 17.11 -0.02 22.42
N SER A 117 16.45 -1.04 22.95
CA SER A 117 16.99 -1.95 23.93
C SER A 117 16.48 -3.38 23.72
N PRO A 118 17.17 -4.40 24.25
CA PRO A 118 16.66 -5.76 24.27
C PRO A 118 15.30 -5.90 24.98
N LEU A 119 14.98 -5.03 25.94
CA LEU A 119 13.69 -5.03 26.65
C LEU A 119 12.50 -4.75 25.72
N ASP A 120 12.70 -3.90 24.69
CA ASP A 120 11.68 -3.64 23.68
C ASP A 120 11.42 -4.91 22.84
N CYS A 121 12.48 -5.67 22.53
CA CYS A 121 12.38 -6.94 21.83
C CYS A 121 11.68 -8.00 22.68
N GLU A 122 11.96 -8.07 23.99
CA GLU A 122 11.26 -8.97 24.91
C GLU A 122 9.76 -8.63 25.01
N SER A 123 9.42 -7.34 25.02
CA SER A 123 8.02 -6.87 25.01
C SER A 123 7.29 -7.27 23.71
N LEU A 124 8.00 -7.21 22.58
CA LEU A 124 7.48 -7.69 21.30
C LEU A 124 7.30 -9.21 21.33
N GLN A 125 8.25 -9.97 21.87
CA GLN A 125 8.12 -11.43 22.03
C GLN A 125 6.93 -11.81 22.92
N ALA A 126 6.70 -11.09 24.02
CA ALA A 126 5.54 -11.31 24.88
C ALA A 126 4.21 -11.08 24.12
N SER A 127 4.17 -10.10 23.21
CA SER A 127 3.00 -9.89 22.34
C SER A 127 2.82 -10.98 21.29
N ILE A 128 3.92 -11.59 20.80
CA ILE A 128 3.85 -12.77 19.93
C ILE A 128 3.19 -13.93 20.68
N TYR A 129 3.59 -14.21 21.92
CA TYR A 129 2.98 -15.28 22.71
C TYR A 129 1.49 -15.04 22.97
N ARG A 130 1.09 -13.81 23.30
CA ARG A 130 -0.34 -13.46 23.45
C ARG A 130 -1.12 -13.63 22.14
N LEU A 131 -0.50 -13.31 21.01
CA LEU A 131 -1.10 -13.57 19.71
C LEU A 131 -1.30 -15.07 19.46
N GLU A 132 -0.35 -15.92 19.84
CA GLU A 132 -0.49 -17.38 19.75
C GLU A 132 -1.62 -17.92 20.63
N ASP A 133 -1.73 -17.42 21.87
CA ASP A 133 -2.83 -17.78 22.77
C ASP A 133 -4.18 -17.37 22.18
N TRP A 134 -4.27 -16.16 21.64
CA TRP A 134 -5.48 -15.68 20.95
C TRP A 134 -5.81 -16.53 19.72
N CYS A 135 -4.81 -16.88 18.91
CA CYS A 135 -4.98 -17.74 17.74
C CYS A 135 -5.53 -19.12 18.15
N THR A 136 -5.02 -19.66 19.26
CA THR A 136 -5.45 -20.94 19.81
C THR A 136 -6.90 -20.87 20.31
N ALA A 137 -7.24 -19.84 21.08
CA ALA A 137 -8.59 -19.62 21.58
C ALA A 137 -9.63 -19.44 20.45
N ASN A 138 -9.25 -18.76 19.37
CA ASN A 138 -10.15 -18.46 18.25
C ASN A 138 -10.10 -19.48 17.11
N HIS A 139 -9.28 -20.53 17.24
CA HIS A 139 -9.00 -21.53 16.21
C HIS A 139 -8.51 -20.95 14.87
N LEU A 140 -7.83 -19.80 14.92
CA LEU A 140 -7.31 -19.08 13.76
C LEU A 140 -5.78 -19.11 13.78
N PHE A 141 -5.19 -20.23 13.36
CA PHE A 141 -3.76 -20.48 13.50
C PHE A 141 -2.88 -19.79 12.46
N LEU A 142 -1.70 -19.37 12.89
CA LEU A 142 -0.64 -18.84 12.04
C LEU A 142 0.08 -19.95 11.27
N ASN A 143 0.54 -19.64 10.06
CA ASN A 143 1.46 -20.46 9.30
C ASN A 143 2.90 -20.05 9.64
N ALA A 144 3.47 -20.68 10.67
CA ALA A 144 4.81 -20.35 11.17
C ALA A 144 5.89 -20.34 10.09
N SER A 145 5.82 -21.24 9.09
CA SER A 145 6.79 -21.31 7.98
C SER A 145 6.79 -20.09 7.05
N LYS A 146 5.68 -19.35 7.01
CA LYS A 146 5.52 -18.12 6.22
C LYS A 146 5.66 -16.85 7.06
N CYS A 147 5.57 -16.96 8.38
CA CYS A 147 5.82 -15.85 9.28
C CYS A 147 7.32 -15.51 9.28
N SER A 148 7.65 -14.24 9.45
CA SER A 148 9.04 -13.80 9.47
C SER A 148 9.22 -12.53 10.28
N VAL A 149 10.46 -12.26 10.67
CA VAL A 149 10.87 -10.98 11.25
C VAL A 149 11.71 -10.21 10.24
N VAL A 150 11.40 -8.92 10.11
CA VAL A 150 12.20 -7.95 9.36
C VAL A 150 12.59 -6.83 10.31
N THR A 151 13.88 -6.52 10.39
CA THR A 151 14.38 -5.38 11.17
C THR A 151 14.66 -4.25 10.20
N PHE A 152 13.92 -3.16 10.28
CA PHE A 152 14.22 -1.96 9.53
C PHE A 152 15.20 -1.10 10.31
N HIS A 153 16.36 -0.76 9.73
CA HIS A 153 17.30 0.17 10.35
C HIS A 153 18.25 0.83 9.34
N ARG A 154 18.98 1.84 9.84
CA ARG A 154 20.16 2.43 9.18
C ARG A 154 21.38 2.48 10.11
N LEU A 155 21.28 1.78 11.25
CA LEU A 155 22.31 1.69 12.26
C LEU A 155 23.49 0.84 11.77
N SER A 156 24.69 1.19 12.19
CA SER A 156 25.90 0.39 11.95
C SER A 156 25.89 -0.91 12.74
N LYS A 157 25.28 -0.92 13.93
CA LYS A 157 25.16 -2.08 14.82
C LYS A 157 23.70 -2.21 15.30
N PRO A 158 22.83 -2.92 14.57
CA PRO A 158 21.49 -3.22 15.04
C PRO A 158 21.53 -4.26 16.18
N ILE A 159 20.50 -4.23 17.03
CA ILE A 159 20.16 -5.29 17.96
C ILE A 159 19.66 -6.49 17.14
N VAL A 160 20.26 -7.65 17.37
CA VAL A 160 19.83 -8.92 16.78
C VAL A 160 19.16 -9.75 17.86
N TYR A 161 17.83 -9.81 17.81
CA TYR A 161 17.02 -10.61 18.71
C TYR A 161 16.43 -11.83 17.99
N ASN A 162 16.43 -13.00 18.66
CA ASN A 162 15.89 -14.24 18.12
C ASN A 162 14.46 -14.45 18.60
N TYR A 163 13.51 -13.96 17.82
CA TYR A 163 12.09 -14.17 18.11
C TYR A 163 11.68 -15.62 17.87
N THR A 164 10.71 -16.11 18.62
CA THR A 164 10.11 -17.43 18.45
C THR A 164 8.61 -17.32 18.20
N LEU A 165 8.10 -18.25 17.40
CA LEU A 165 6.69 -18.42 17.08
C LEU A 165 6.40 -19.93 16.97
N CYS A 166 5.35 -20.40 17.63
CA CYS A 166 4.95 -21.80 17.72
C CYS A 166 6.10 -22.69 18.23
N GLY A 167 6.87 -22.21 19.21
CA GLY A 167 8.04 -22.89 19.77
C GLY A 167 9.26 -23.00 18.83
N SER A 168 9.21 -22.38 17.65
CA SER A 168 10.30 -22.40 16.65
C SER A 168 10.85 -20.98 16.43
N PRO A 169 12.15 -20.83 16.14
CA PRO A 169 12.72 -19.51 15.83
C PRO A 169 12.12 -18.95 14.53
N LEU A 170 11.73 -17.68 14.55
CA LEU A 170 11.23 -16.98 13.37
C LEU A 170 12.37 -16.74 12.37
N ARG A 171 12.07 -17.00 11.10
CA ARG A 171 13.01 -16.68 10.02
C ARG A 171 13.17 -15.17 9.90
N ARG A 172 14.42 -14.72 9.84
CA ARG A 172 14.78 -13.34 9.49
C ARG A 172 14.74 -13.15 7.98
N SER A 173 14.14 -12.06 7.51
CA SER A 173 14.11 -11.69 6.09
C SER A 173 14.72 -10.30 5.87
N ASP A 174 15.33 -10.10 4.70
CA ASP A 174 16.00 -8.85 4.32
C ASP A 174 15.00 -7.73 3.90
N GLY A 175 13.71 -8.06 3.88
CA GLY A 175 12.64 -7.12 3.55
C GLY A 175 11.27 -7.75 3.63
N LEU A 176 10.25 -6.92 3.48
CA LEU A 176 8.84 -7.31 3.58
C LEU A 176 8.09 -6.85 2.33
N VAL A 177 7.30 -7.74 1.73
CA VAL A 177 6.25 -7.30 0.80
C VAL A 177 5.04 -6.91 1.64
N ASP A 178 4.68 -5.63 1.64
CA ASP A 178 3.52 -5.11 2.34
C ASP A 178 2.57 -4.46 1.34
N LEU A 179 1.36 -5.01 1.21
CA LEU A 179 0.32 -4.57 0.27
C LEU A 179 0.86 -4.35 -1.16
N GLY A 180 1.76 -5.23 -1.61
CA GLY A 180 2.36 -5.20 -2.95
C GLY A 180 3.58 -4.30 -3.11
N VAL A 181 4.03 -3.61 -2.05
CA VAL A 181 5.28 -2.83 -2.04
C VAL A 181 6.36 -3.61 -1.31
N PHE A 182 7.52 -3.79 -1.95
CA PHE A 182 8.66 -4.42 -1.28
C PHE A 182 9.47 -3.37 -0.51
N CYS A 183 9.55 -3.56 0.80
CA CYS A 183 10.26 -2.72 1.74
C CYS A 183 11.56 -3.44 2.13
N ASP A 184 12.71 -2.99 1.60
CA ASP A 184 14.02 -3.44 2.07
C ASP A 184 14.33 -2.90 3.48
N GLU A 185 15.28 -3.52 4.18
CA GLU A 185 15.76 -3.14 5.52
C GLU A 185 15.97 -1.61 5.70
N ARG A 186 16.45 -0.92 4.67
CA ARG A 186 16.75 0.52 4.70
C ARG A 186 15.62 1.40 4.15
N LEU A 187 14.49 0.80 3.75
CA LEU A 187 13.37 1.45 3.06
C LEU A 187 13.86 2.31 1.88
N SER A 188 14.83 1.81 1.11
CA SER A 188 15.34 2.51 -0.08
C SER A 188 14.41 2.34 -1.29
N PHE A 189 13.61 1.27 -1.29
CA PHE A 189 12.74 0.82 -2.38
C PHE A 189 13.47 0.54 -3.69
N SER A 190 14.80 0.42 -3.66
CA SER A 190 15.63 0.28 -4.86
C SER A 190 15.23 -0.98 -5.61
N SER A 191 15.30 -2.13 -4.95
CA SER A 191 14.91 -3.45 -5.48
C SER A 191 13.44 -3.50 -5.91
N HIS A 192 12.54 -2.86 -5.15
CA HIS A 192 11.14 -2.73 -5.53
C HIS A 192 11.00 -2.04 -6.89
N ILE A 193 11.66 -0.90 -7.08
CA ILE A 193 11.62 -0.14 -8.33
C ILE A 193 12.23 -0.95 -9.49
N GLU A 194 13.31 -1.71 -9.24
CA GLU A 194 13.89 -2.58 -10.28
C GLU A 194 12.92 -3.67 -10.73
N ALA A 195 12.27 -4.34 -9.76
CA ALA A 195 11.27 -5.35 -10.01
C ALA A 195 10.04 -4.77 -10.73
N LEU A 196 9.59 -3.58 -10.33
CA LEU A 196 8.48 -2.85 -10.92
C LEU A 196 8.74 -2.51 -12.39
N ALA A 197 9.90 -1.89 -12.68
CA ALA A 197 10.31 -1.54 -14.03
C ALA A 197 10.44 -2.79 -14.92
N SER A 198 10.96 -3.89 -14.36
CA SER A 198 11.10 -5.16 -15.07
C SER A 198 9.73 -5.78 -15.40
N ARG A 199 8.80 -5.80 -14.44
CA ARG A 199 7.41 -6.26 -14.64
C ARG A 199 6.69 -5.42 -15.70
N ALA A 200 6.82 -4.10 -15.62
CA ALA A 200 6.24 -3.18 -16.60
C ALA A 200 6.84 -3.39 -18.00
N MET A 201 8.16 -3.61 -18.10
CA MET A 201 8.83 -3.91 -19.38
C MET A 201 8.35 -5.23 -20.00
N ARG A 202 8.18 -6.29 -19.19
CA ARG A 202 7.61 -7.56 -19.67
C ARG A 202 6.19 -7.39 -20.20
N THR A 203 5.36 -6.66 -19.46
CA THR A 203 3.98 -6.33 -19.86
C THR A 203 3.95 -5.50 -21.14
N LEU A 204 4.87 -4.53 -21.28
CA LEU A 204 5.04 -3.77 -22.52
C LEU A 204 5.47 -4.67 -23.69
N GLY A 205 6.37 -5.63 -23.46
CA GLY A 205 6.76 -6.61 -24.47
C GLY A 205 5.60 -7.51 -24.91
N PHE A 206 4.74 -7.92 -23.97
CA PHE A 206 3.49 -8.62 -24.27
C PHE A 206 2.54 -7.74 -25.10
N LEU A 207 2.31 -6.50 -24.69
CA LEU A 207 1.50 -5.52 -25.42
C LEU A 207 1.98 -5.37 -26.86
N LYS A 208 3.27 -5.10 -27.07
CA LYS A 208 3.85 -4.90 -28.42
C LYS A 208 3.67 -6.09 -29.35
N ARG A 209 3.76 -7.32 -28.82
CA ARG A 209 3.56 -8.55 -29.61
C ARG A 209 2.11 -8.71 -30.04
N ASN A 210 1.17 -8.49 -29.13
CA ASN A 210 -0.26 -8.67 -29.39
C ASN A 210 -0.90 -7.51 -30.16
N THR A 211 -0.24 -6.35 -30.22
CA THR A 211 -0.72 -5.17 -30.96
C THR A 211 0.06 -4.93 -32.26
N ARG A 212 0.86 -5.92 -32.71
CA ARG A 212 1.70 -5.78 -33.91
C ARG A 212 0.89 -5.45 -35.16
N GLU A 213 -0.28 -6.02 -35.32
CA GLU A 213 -1.16 -5.79 -36.48
C GLU A 213 -2.18 -4.66 -36.25
N PHE A 214 -2.15 -4.01 -35.08
CA PHE A 214 -3.09 -2.92 -34.79
C PHE A 214 -2.69 -1.66 -35.58
N SER A 215 -3.65 -1.05 -36.25
CA SER A 215 -3.51 0.23 -36.94
C SER A 215 -3.92 1.43 -36.08
N SER A 216 -4.87 1.23 -35.15
CA SER A 216 -5.33 2.30 -34.25
C SER A 216 -4.32 2.55 -33.12
N VAL A 217 -3.70 3.72 -33.13
CA VAL A 217 -2.81 4.20 -32.05
C VAL A 217 -3.57 4.33 -30.73
N ASP A 218 -4.83 4.79 -30.78
CA ASP A 218 -5.66 4.97 -29.58
C ASP A 218 -5.99 3.63 -28.90
N ALA A 219 -6.21 2.57 -29.68
CA ALA A 219 -6.38 1.23 -29.12
C ALA A 219 -5.11 0.76 -28.38
N ILE A 220 -3.94 0.95 -28.99
CA ILE A 220 -2.65 0.59 -28.37
C ILE A 220 -2.41 1.40 -27.10
N LEU A 221 -2.70 2.70 -27.13
CA LEU A 221 -2.59 3.61 -26.00
C LEU A 221 -3.52 3.23 -24.86
N THR A 222 -4.74 2.82 -25.17
CA THR A 222 -5.72 2.34 -24.18
C THR A 222 -5.19 1.10 -23.46
N ILE A 223 -4.65 0.13 -24.20
CA ILE A 223 -4.05 -1.08 -23.62
C ILE A 223 -2.83 -0.72 -22.74
N TYR A 224 -2.01 0.24 -23.15
CA TYR A 224 -0.87 0.69 -22.35
C TYR A 224 -1.32 1.31 -21.01
N LYS A 225 -2.31 2.22 -21.07
CA LYS A 225 -2.90 2.87 -19.89
C LYS A 225 -3.59 1.86 -18.97
N ALA A 226 -4.12 0.76 -19.49
CA ALA A 226 -4.79 -0.27 -18.72
C ALA A 226 -3.84 -1.32 -18.10
N LEU A 227 -2.77 -1.72 -18.80
CA LEU A 227 -1.94 -2.86 -18.38
C LEU A 227 -0.56 -2.46 -17.83
N VAL A 228 0.08 -1.46 -18.43
CA VAL A 228 1.48 -1.09 -18.09
C VAL A 228 1.50 0.02 -17.06
N LEU A 229 0.74 1.09 -17.29
CA LEU A 229 0.78 2.30 -16.48
C LEU A 229 0.36 2.07 -15.01
N PRO A 230 -0.68 1.26 -14.68
CA PRO A 230 -1.07 1.03 -13.30
C PRO A 230 0.02 0.32 -12.50
N THR A 231 0.82 -0.53 -13.14
CA THR A 231 2.00 -1.16 -12.50
C THR A 231 3.00 -0.10 -12.04
N LEU A 232 3.19 0.99 -12.80
CA LEU A 232 4.15 2.04 -12.49
C LEU A 232 3.59 3.10 -11.51
N ASP A 233 2.27 3.21 -11.38
CA ASP A 233 1.61 4.21 -10.54
C ASP A 233 1.24 3.67 -9.15
N TYR A 234 0.97 2.37 -9.03
CA TYR A 234 0.48 1.75 -7.79
C TYR A 234 1.40 2.06 -6.59
N ALA A 235 0.80 2.57 -5.51
CA ALA A 235 1.47 2.93 -4.27
C ALA A 235 2.69 3.88 -4.42
N SER A 236 2.79 4.61 -5.53
CA SER A 236 3.93 5.50 -5.80
C SER A 236 4.11 6.61 -4.78
N THR A 237 3.05 6.99 -4.07
CA THR A 237 3.11 7.91 -2.92
C THR A 237 3.95 7.37 -1.75
N ILE A 238 4.26 6.08 -1.72
CA ILE A 238 5.13 5.47 -0.71
C ILE A 238 6.57 5.41 -1.23
N TRP A 239 6.78 4.72 -2.37
CA TRP A 239 8.11 4.34 -2.84
C TRP A 239 8.78 5.33 -3.80
N SER A 240 8.13 6.44 -4.19
CA SER A 240 8.63 7.36 -5.24
C SER A 240 10.13 7.65 -5.12
N PRO A 241 10.94 7.39 -6.18
CA PRO A 241 12.39 7.50 -6.09
C PRO A 241 12.86 8.94 -5.95
N SER A 242 13.85 9.15 -5.08
CA SER A 242 14.60 10.40 -4.99
C SER A 242 15.77 10.46 -5.98
N TYR A 243 16.46 9.35 -6.21
CA TYR A 243 17.66 9.30 -7.05
C TYR A 243 17.34 9.24 -8.55
N GLY A 244 18.09 10.01 -9.35
CA GLY A 244 17.91 10.12 -10.80
C GLY A 244 18.02 8.79 -11.55
N ILE A 245 18.88 7.87 -11.10
CA ILE A 245 19.04 6.54 -11.74
C ILE A 245 17.73 5.74 -11.75
N HIS A 246 16.97 5.80 -10.65
CA HIS A 246 15.69 5.09 -10.52
C HIS A 246 14.58 5.81 -11.28
N LYS A 247 14.54 7.15 -11.24
CA LYS A 247 13.63 7.95 -12.07
C LYS A 247 13.82 7.64 -13.55
N TYR A 248 15.06 7.68 -14.03
CA TYR A 248 15.42 7.34 -15.41
C TYR A 248 14.98 5.93 -15.78
N ARG A 249 15.20 4.95 -14.90
CA ARG A 249 14.80 3.56 -15.15
C ARG A 249 13.29 3.41 -15.38
N LEU A 250 12.47 4.09 -14.59
CA LEU A 250 11.02 4.11 -14.78
C LEU A 250 10.67 4.81 -16.11
N GLU A 251 11.23 6.00 -16.36
CA GLU A 251 10.99 6.76 -17.60
C GLU A 251 11.35 5.96 -18.86
N ARG A 252 12.38 5.11 -18.81
CA ARG A 252 12.73 4.23 -19.95
C ARG A 252 11.59 3.31 -20.36
N VAL A 253 10.73 2.87 -19.44
CA VAL A 253 9.56 2.03 -19.78
C VAL A 253 8.62 2.82 -20.68
N GLN A 254 8.26 4.05 -20.29
CA GLN A 254 7.39 4.92 -21.07
C GLN A 254 8.06 5.36 -22.38
N LYS A 255 9.35 5.73 -22.37
CA LYS A 255 10.09 6.08 -23.61
C LYS A 255 10.12 4.93 -24.60
N LYS A 256 10.27 3.67 -24.16
CA LYS A 256 10.17 2.51 -25.06
C LYS A 256 8.77 2.32 -25.64
N PHE A 257 7.72 2.62 -24.87
CA PHE A 257 6.36 2.63 -25.38
C PHE A 257 6.17 3.74 -26.43
N LEU A 258 6.60 4.96 -26.14
CA LEU A 258 6.50 6.10 -27.07
C LEU A 258 7.26 5.85 -28.37
N ARG A 259 8.43 5.20 -28.32
CA ARG A 259 9.14 4.75 -29.54
C ARG A 259 8.32 3.77 -30.38
N TYR A 260 7.59 2.88 -29.73
CA TYR A 260 6.70 1.95 -30.43
C TYR A 260 5.52 2.68 -31.07
N ILE A 261 4.96 3.67 -30.40
CA ILE A 261 3.91 4.54 -30.97
C ILE A 261 4.44 5.38 -32.14
N ALA A 262 5.65 5.94 -32.02
CA ALA A 262 6.29 6.69 -33.11
C ALA A 262 6.41 5.83 -34.38
N TYR A 263 6.88 4.59 -34.23
CA TYR A 263 6.94 3.62 -35.32
C TYR A 263 5.55 3.35 -35.92
N LYS A 264 4.52 3.15 -35.08
CA LYS A 264 3.12 2.96 -35.52
C LYS A 264 2.55 4.16 -36.26
N MET A 265 3.09 5.34 -36.04
CA MET A 265 2.71 6.59 -36.69
C MET A 265 3.58 6.94 -37.90
N GLY A 266 4.51 6.06 -38.30
CA GLY A 266 5.41 6.29 -39.44
C GLY A 266 6.51 7.31 -39.18
N ILE A 267 6.80 7.64 -37.92
CA ILE A 267 7.86 8.60 -37.56
C ILE A 267 9.21 7.88 -37.55
N ALA A 268 10.16 8.37 -38.34
CA ALA A 268 11.52 7.85 -38.40
C ALA A 268 12.24 7.96 -37.04
N TYR A 269 13.17 7.05 -36.77
CA TYR A 269 13.77 6.87 -35.44
C TYR A 269 14.52 8.12 -34.94
N GLU A 270 15.24 8.78 -35.84
CA GLU A 270 15.99 10.01 -35.64
C GLU A 270 15.11 11.24 -35.37
N ASN A 271 13.85 11.20 -35.81
CA ASN A 271 12.89 12.29 -35.69
C ASN A 271 11.96 12.14 -34.47
N VAL A 272 12.25 11.19 -33.58
CA VAL A 272 11.41 10.93 -32.39
C VAL A 272 11.62 12.03 -31.34
N ASP A 273 10.68 12.97 -31.30
CA ASP A 273 10.52 13.88 -30.16
C ASP A 273 9.56 13.29 -29.11
N PHE A 274 10.11 12.93 -27.96
CA PHE A 274 9.34 12.34 -26.86
C PHE A 274 8.31 13.29 -26.27
N GLU A 275 8.61 14.60 -26.19
CA GLU A 275 7.70 15.53 -25.56
C GLU A 275 6.45 15.75 -26.42
N SER A 276 6.63 15.94 -27.73
CA SER A 276 5.50 16.02 -28.66
C SER A 276 4.68 14.74 -28.72
N LEU A 277 5.32 13.56 -28.67
CA LEU A 277 4.60 12.29 -28.60
C LEU A 277 3.80 12.13 -27.31
N GLN A 278 4.36 12.55 -26.17
CA GLN A 278 3.64 12.57 -24.90
C GLN A 278 2.39 13.44 -24.98
N ARG A 279 2.51 14.68 -25.49
CA ARG A 279 1.37 15.58 -25.67
C ARG A 279 0.31 14.95 -26.58
N ARG A 280 0.72 14.44 -27.74
CA ARG A 280 -0.20 13.80 -28.71
C ARG A 280 -0.91 12.56 -28.15
N CYS A 281 -0.27 11.81 -27.25
CA CYS A 281 -0.87 10.65 -26.59
C CYS A 281 -1.64 11.00 -25.30
N GLY A 282 -1.71 12.27 -24.91
CA GLY A 282 -2.24 12.68 -23.60
C GLY A 282 -1.55 11.96 -22.44
N LEU A 283 -0.22 11.86 -22.51
CA LEU A 283 0.65 11.29 -21.48
C LEU A 283 1.53 12.40 -20.89
N THR A 284 1.83 12.28 -19.60
CA THR A 284 2.85 13.09 -18.92
C THR A 284 4.04 12.22 -18.57
N THR A 285 5.16 12.80 -18.11
CA THR A 285 6.27 11.98 -17.57
C THR A 285 5.79 11.17 -16.37
N LEU A 286 6.36 9.99 -16.16
CA LEU A 286 5.99 9.17 -15.01
C LEU A 286 6.32 9.89 -13.69
N GLU A 287 7.38 10.69 -13.67
CA GLU A 287 7.67 11.58 -12.54
C GLU A 287 6.52 12.54 -12.23
N ARG A 288 6.01 13.26 -13.23
CA ARG A 288 4.85 14.13 -13.03
C ARG A 288 3.63 13.35 -12.57
N ARG A 289 3.40 12.13 -13.08
CA ARG A 289 2.30 11.27 -12.58
C ARG A 289 2.44 10.94 -11.09
N ARG A 290 3.64 10.61 -10.63
CA ARG A 290 3.90 10.36 -9.20
C ARG A 290 3.67 11.62 -8.36
N CYS A 291 4.10 12.79 -8.85
CA CYS A 291 3.79 14.07 -8.20
C CYS A 291 2.28 14.35 -8.15
N LEU A 292 1.53 14.04 -9.22
CA LEU A 292 0.07 14.14 -9.20
C LEU A 292 -0.54 13.20 -8.16
N ASN A 293 -0.06 11.96 -8.05
CA ASN A 293 -0.54 11.03 -7.03
C ASN A 293 -0.27 11.53 -5.61
N ASP A 294 0.89 12.16 -5.37
CA ASP A 294 1.21 12.83 -4.12
C ASP A 294 0.20 13.96 -3.82
N LEU A 295 -0.06 14.85 -4.79
CA LEU A 295 -1.04 15.95 -4.63
C LEU A 295 -2.47 15.44 -4.40
N VAL A 296 -2.90 14.43 -5.14
CA VAL A 296 -4.22 13.81 -5.01
C VAL A 296 -4.38 13.16 -3.64
N LEU A 297 -3.35 12.46 -3.14
CA LEU A 297 -3.39 11.87 -1.80
C LEU A 297 -3.52 12.95 -0.73
N LEU A 298 -2.70 14.01 -0.80
CA LEU A 298 -2.77 15.11 0.15
C LEU A 298 -4.14 15.79 0.14
N TYR A 299 -4.64 16.12 -1.06
CA TYR A 299 -5.98 16.71 -1.23
C TYR A 299 -7.06 15.84 -0.57
N LYS A 300 -7.02 14.52 -0.78
CA LYS A 300 -8.00 13.60 -0.21
C LYS A 300 -7.95 13.54 1.32
N ILE A 301 -6.76 13.61 1.90
CA ILE A 301 -6.58 13.60 3.37
C ILE A 301 -7.10 14.90 3.97
N VAL A 302 -6.73 16.05 3.39
CA VAL A 302 -7.06 17.38 3.92
C VAL A 302 -8.55 17.70 3.79
N ASN A 303 -9.22 17.19 2.75
CA ASN A 303 -10.64 17.41 2.49
C ASN A 303 -11.53 16.25 2.99
N ASP A 304 -11.01 15.36 3.83
CA ASP A 304 -11.74 14.20 4.39
C ASP A 304 -12.39 13.26 3.35
N VAL A 305 -11.99 13.35 2.07
CA VAL A 305 -12.38 12.37 1.03
C VAL A 305 -11.79 10.99 1.35
N MET A 306 -10.66 10.97 2.06
CA MET A 306 -10.08 9.79 2.69
C MET A 306 -9.98 10.05 4.19
N HIS A 307 -10.96 9.56 4.95
CA HIS A 307 -10.99 9.68 6.40
C HIS A 307 -9.82 8.90 7.03
N CYS A 308 -8.77 9.63 7.40
CA CYS A 308 -7.57 9.09 8.05
C CYS A 308 -7.01 10.10 9.09
N PRO A 309 -7.68 10.24 10.26
CA PRO A 309 -7.27 11.19 11.29
C PRO A 309 -5.80 11.09 11.72
N PRO A 310 -5.20 9.87 11.89
CA PRO A 310 -3.79 9.76 12.28
C PRO A 310 -2.80 10.33 11.25
N LEU A 311 -3.18 10.37 9.98
CA LEU A 311 -2.35 10.94 8.92
C LEU A 311 -2.60 12.44 8.78
N LEU A 312 -3.86 12.86 8.89
CA LEU A 312 -4.25 14.27 8.91
C LEU A 312 -3.55 15.03 10.05
N SER A 313 -3.49 14.44 11.25
CA SER A 313 -2.83 15.04 12.41
C SER A 313 -1.30 15.20 12.27
N ARG A 314 -0.71 14.68 11.20
CA ARG A 314 0.72 14.80 10.88
C ARG A 314 0.99 15.75 9.70
N ILE A 315 -0.04 16.40 9.18
CA ILE A 315 0.04 17.41 8.13
C ILE A 315 -0.16 18.77 8.77
N ASP A 316 0.90 19.54 8.85
CA ASP A 316 0.89 20.87 9.45
C ASP A 316 0.61 21.95 8.40
N PHE A 317 -0.19 22.94 8.77
CA PHE A 317 -0.44 24.13 7.94
C PHE A 317 0.52 25.27 8.30
N LEU A 318 0.91 26.05 7.30
CA LEU A 318 1.68 27.26 7.51
C LEU A 318 0.72 28.41 7.81
N VAL A 319 0.71 28.89 9.06
CA VAL A 319 -0.08 30.05 9.47
C VAL A 319 0.85 31.24 9.65
N PRO A 320 0.97 32.16 8.67
CA PRO A 320 1.86 33.30 8.78
C PRO A 320 1.34 34.29 9.84
N ARG A 321 2.26 34.85 10.65
CA ARG A 321 1.93 35.83 11.71
C ARG A 321 1.51 37.20 11.16
N VAL A 322 1.86 37.48 9.90
CA VAL A 322 1.57 38.73 9.18
C VAL A 322 1.03 38.38 7.80
N ALA A 323 0.13 39.20 7.28
CA ALA A 323 -0.36 39.06 5.91
C ALA A 323 0.81 38.99 4.92
N SER A 324 0.94 37.86 4.23
CA SER A 324 1.99 37.59 3.26
C SER A 324 1.36 37.23 1.92
N ARG A 325 1.99 37.65 0.81
CA ARG A 325 1.62 37.21 -0.54
C ARG A 325 2.16 35.82 -0.89
N SER A 326 2.78 35.13 0.08
CA SER A 326 3.32 33.79 -0.10
C SER A 326 2.18 32.80 -0.42
N PRO A 327 2.30 32.02 -1.51
CA PRO A 327 1.32 30.99 -1.86
C PRO A 327 1.49 29.70 -1.04
N LEU A 328 2.41 29.68 -0.06
CA LEU A 328 2.68 28.50 0.76
C LEU A 328 1.54 28.26 1.75
N LEU A 329 0.94 27.06 1.69
CA LEU A 329 -0.17 26.66 2.56
C LEU A 329 0.26 25.66 3.63
N PHE A 330 1.19 24.77 3.31
CA PHE A 330 1.60 23.69 4.20
C PHE A 330 2.94 23.99 4.87
N SER A 331 3.07 23.60 6.13
CA SER A 331 4.38 23.56 6.80
C SER A 331 5.12 22.31 6.34
N VAL A 332 6.37 22.48 5.90
CA VAL A 332 7.22 21.35 5.48
C VAL A 332 8.15 21.01 6.63
N PRO A 333 8.08 19.79 7.20
CA PRO A 333 8.96 19.39 8.29
C PRO A 333 10.44 19.54 7.92
N PHE A 334 11.25 20.02 8.87
CA PHE A 334 12.70 20.04 8.71
C PHE A 334 13.24 18.63 8.43
N ALA A 335 14.19 18.53 7.51
CA ALA A 335 14.79 17.28 7.09
C ALA A 335 16.32 17.40 7.10
N ALA A 336 16.97 16.70 8.05
CA ALA A 336 18.42 16.67 8.16
C ALA A 336 19.09 15.79 7.08
N THR A 337 18.34 14.84 6.51
CA THR A 337 18.84 13.87 5.53
C THR A 337 18.03 13.89 4.24
N ASN A 338 18.65 13.42 3.15
CA ASN A 338 17.95 13.20 1.88
C ASN A 338 16.80 12.19 2.01
N TYR A 339 16.93 11.21 2.93
CA TYR A 339 15.87 10.26 3.21
C TYR A 339 14.66 10.97 3.83
N ASP A 340 14.88 11.74 4.90
CA ASP A 340 13.80 12.47 5.60
C ASP A 340 13.13 13.50 4.70
N ARG A 341 13.91 14.12 3.80
CA ARG A 341 13.39 15.08 2.83
C ARG A 341 12.44 14.40 1.84
N ASN A 342 12.67 13.14 1.49
CA ASN A 342 11.91 12.44 0.44
C ASN A 342 10.86 11.46 0.95
N ARG A 343 10.74 11.27 2.27
CA ARG A 343 9.64 10.51 2.88
C ARG A 343 8.28 11.13 2.52
N PRO A 344 7.20 10.34 2.43
CA PRO A 344 5.88 10.83 1.99
C PRO A 344 5.40 12.06 2.77
N LEU A 345 5.46 12.02 4.10
CA LEU A 345 5.01 13.11 4.98
C LEU A 345 5.79 14.44 4.86
N ALA A 346 6.99 14.44 4.27
CA ALA A 346 7.70 15.68 3.95
C ALA A 346 7.54 16.05 2.46
N ARG A 347 7.43 15.04 1.59
CA ARG A 347 7.31 15.22 0.14
C ARG A 347 5.94 15.75 -0.26
N LEU A 348 4.85 15.21 0.31
CA LEU A 348 3.47 15.62 0.04
C LEU A 348 3.25 17.14 0.22
N PRO A 349 3.48 17.73 1.42
CA PRO A 349 3.28 19.17 1.61
C PRO A 349 4.23 20.02 0.76
N ARG A 350 5.48 19.56 0.56
CA ARG A 350 6.43 20.26 -0.33
C ARG A 350 5.94 20.30 -1.77
N SER A 351 5.47 19.19 -2.31
CA SER A 351 4.93 19.11 -3.67
C SER A 351 3.71 20.01 -3.83
N ALA A 352 2.85 20.09 -2.81
CA ALA A 352 1.69 20.98 -2.81
C ALA A 352 2.07 22.45 -2.77
N ASN A 353 3.01 22.85 -1.93
CA ASN A 353 3.53 24.22 -1.91
C ASN A 353 4.17 24.60 -3.25
N LEU A 354 4.93 23.69 -3.87
CA LEU A 354 5.50 23.93 -5.20
C LEU A 354 4.40 24.10 -6.25
N PHE A 355 3.34 23.28 -6.20
CA PHE A 355 2.17 23.42 -7.06
C PHE A 355 1.49 24.79 -6.88
N LEU A 356 1.30 25.26 -5.64
CA LEU A 356 0.70 26.56 -5.35
C LEU A 356 1.56 27.74 -5.82
N THR A 357 2.89 27.60 -5.89
CA THR A 357 3.76 28.62 -6.50
C THR A 357 3.43 28.84 -7.98
N PHE A 358 3.06 27.79 -8.72
CA PHE A 358 2.67 27.89 -10.13
C PHE A 358 1.19 28.19 -10.34
N TYR A 359 0.34 27.83 -9.36
CA TYR A 359 -1.10 28.00 -9.40
C TYR A 359 -1.62 28.65 -8.12
N PRO A 360 -1.25 29.92 -7.84
CA PRO A 360 -1.57 30.60 -6.59
C PRO A 360 -3.08 30.81 -6.38
N GLN A 361 -3.87 30.75 -7.47
CA GLN A 361 -5.33 30.83 -7.44
C GLN A 361 -6.02 29.52 -7.05
N PHE A 362 -5.29 28.40 -7.00
CA PHE A 362 -5.90 27.12 -6.64
C PHE A 362 -6.06 27.02 -5.12
N ASP A 363 -7.30 26.86 -4.68
CA ASP A 363 -7.63 26.67 -3.27
C ASP A 363 -7.81 25.19 -2.94
N PHE A 364 -6.99 24.64 -2.04
CA PHE A 364 -7.03 23.21 -1.67
C PHE A 364 -8.33 22.78 -0.98
N PHE A 365 -9.10 23.69 -0.40
CA PHE A 365 -10.31 23.39 0.37
C PHE A 365 -11.59 23.64 -0.44
N PHE A 366 -11.58 24.64 -1.32
CA PHE A 366 -12.77 25.02 -2.08
C PHE A 366 -12.71 24.61 -3.55
N SER A 367 -11.53 24.40 -4.13
CA SER A 367 -11.44 23.96 -5.53
C SER A 367 -11.68 22.46 -5.63
N PRO A 368 -12.43 21.98 -6.64
CA PRO A 368 -12.68 20.56 -6.80
C PRO A 368 -11.42 19.81 -7.25
N LEU A 369 -11.31 18.54 -6.86
CA LEU A 369 -10.21 17.66 -7.26
C LEU A 369 -10.02 17.56 -8.79
N SER A 370 -11.09 17.72 -9.57
CA SER A 370 -11.03 17.76 -11.03
C SER A 370 -10.23 18.96 -11.54
N SER A 371 -10.34 20.13 -10.88
CA SER A 371 -9.58 21.34 -11.19
C SER A 371 -8.09 21.10 -10.94
N LEU A 372 -7.72 20.48 -9.82
CA LEU A 372 -6.33 20.09 -9.52
C LEU A 372 -5.74 19.22 -10.64
N LYS A 373 -6.46 18.16 -11.02
CA LYS A 373 -6.03 17.24 -12.08
C LYS A 373 -5.89 17.93 -13.43
N SER A 374 -6.80 18.85 -13.76
CA SER A 374 -6.77 19.63 -15.01
C SER A 374 -5.57 20.57 -15.06
N LEU A 375 -5.38 21.39 -14.03
CA LEU A 375 -4.24 22.31 -13.91
C LEU A 375 -2.90 21.56 -13.99
N PHE A 376 -2.80 20.43 -13.30
CA PHE A 376 -1.61 19.60 -13.33
C PHE A 376 -1.36 18.94 -14.69
N SER A 377 -2.42 18.62 -15.45
CA SER A 377 -2.30 18.03 -16.79
C SER A 377 -1.90 19.08 -17.84
N ASN A 378 -2.34 20.33 -17.66
CA ASN A 378 -2.10 21.44 -18.58
C ASN A 378 -0.78 22.21 -18.31
N SER A 379 -0.09 21.97 -17.19
CA SER A 379 1.20 22.59 -16.91
C SER A 379 2.28 22.07 -17.86
N HIS A 380 3.22 22.91 -18.29
CA HIS A 380 4.52 22.49 -18.87
C HIS A 380 5.65 22.53 -17.83
N VAL A 381 5.30 22.73 -16.56
CA VAL A 381 6.24 23.05 -15.49
C VAL A 381 6.98 21.80 -15.01
N SER A 382 8.31 21.91 -14.99
CA SER A 382 9.21 20.94 -14.36
C SER A 382 9.19 21.13 -12.84
N PHE A 383 8.60 20.17 -12.11
CA PHE A 383 8.67 20.09 -10.65
C PHE A 383 10.00 19.43 -10.23
N GLN A 384 11.14 20.10 -10.47
CA GLN A 384 12.48 19.63 -10.07
C GLN A 384 12.88 20.12 -8.69
#